data_AF-A0A7X2IEZ2-F1
#
_entry.id   AF-A0A7X2IEZ2-F1
#
_cell.length_a   1.000
_cell.length_b   1.000
_cell.length_c   1.000
_cell.angle_alpha   90.00
_cell.angle_beta   90.00
_cell.angle_gamma   90.00
#
_symmetry.space_group_name_H-M   'P 1'
#
loop_
_entity.id
_entity.type
_entity.pdbx_description
1 polymer ?
#
loop_
_entity_poly.entity_id
_entity_poly.type
_entity_poly.pdbx_seq_one_letter_code
_entity_poly.pdbx_strand_id
1 'polypeptide(L)'
;MSDIKVGDLVMIVRGMPCCGGTKNIPLGFAFTAYALSKMTAPESCDSCGAIVDGLAVVYADSGMGAYLHCLKKIDPPAEGDSLPTRADLEVTA
;
A
#
# COMPACT_ATOMS: atom_id res chain seq x y z
N MET A 1 -10.81 5.50 9.63
CA MET A 1 -9.48 5.81 9.06
C MET A 1 -8.69 4.50 9.09
N SER A 2 -8.06 4.09 7.99
CA SER A 2 -7.39 2.79 7.92
C SER A 2 -6.23 2.72 8.93
N ASP A 3 -6.26 1.74 9.84
CA ASP A 3 -5.22 1.44 10.84
C ASP A 3 -3.96 0.80 10.21
N ILE A 4 -3.34 1.52 9.27
CA ILE A 4 -2.06 1.10 8.67
C ILE A 4 -0.92 1.55 9.60
N LYS A 5 -0.04 0.61 9.96
CA LYS A 5 1.18 0.85 10.75
C LYS A 5 2.42 0.29 10.04
N VAL A 6 3.60 0.67 10.53
CA VAL A 6 4.87 0.08 10.07
C VAL A 6 4.81 -1.45 10.24
N GLY A 7 5.26 -2.17 9.22
CA GLY A 7 5.21 -3.63 9.13
C GLY A 7 3.95 -4.19 8.47
N ASP A 8 2.89 -3.40 8.29
CA ASP A 8 1.70 -3.88 7.60
C ASP A 8 1.96 -4.08 6.10
N LEU A 9 1.43 -5.17 5.54
CA LEU A 9 1.34 -5.33 4.09
C LEU A 9 0.18 -4.47 3.58
N VAL A 10 0.46 -3.61 2.60
CA VAL A 10 -0.53 -2.71 2.00
C VAL A 10 -0.51 -2.81 0.49
N MET A 11 -1.63 -2.51 -0.15
CA MET A 11 -1.77 -2.51 -1.60
C MET A 11 -2.45 -1.25 -2.10
N ILE A 12 -2.00 -0.76 -3.25
CA ILE A 12 -2.59 0.39 -3.92
C ILE A 12 -3.90 -0.03 -4.60
N VAL A 13 -5.00 0.53 -4.14
CA VAL A 13 -6.36 0.22 -4.62
C VAL A 13 -7.04 1.41 -5.30
N ARG A 14 -6.44 2.60 -5.25
CA ARG A 14 -6.92 3.80 -5.95
C ARG A 14 -5.76 4.51 -6.62
N GLY A 15 -6.08 5.22 -7.70
CA GLY A 15 -5.11 6.06 -8.40
C GLY A 15 -4.55 7.15 -7.48
N MET A 16 -3.31 7.54 -7.76
CA MET A 16 -2.67 8.64 -7.04
C MET A 16 -3.32 9.98 -7.43
N PRO A 17 -3.54 10.90 -6.49
CA PRO A 17 -4.10 12.24 -6.76
C PRO A 17 -3.16 13.13 -7.58
N CYS A 18 -1.88 12.77 -7.71
CA CYS A 18 -0.91 13.44 -8.55
C CYS A 18 -0.03 12.41 -9.27
N CYS A 19 0.70 12.83 -10.30
CA CYS A 19 1.60 11.93 -11.02
C CYS A 19 2.88 11.60 -10.23
N GLY A 20 3.20 12.39 -9.20
CA GLY A 20 4.30 12.15 -8.24
C GLY A 20 5.70 12.00 -8.86
N GLY A 21 6.69 11.73 -8.01
CA GLY A 21 8.01 11.20 -8.42
C GLY A 21 7.96 9.72 -8.80
N THR A 22 6.81 9.08 -8.60
CA THR A 22 6.56 7.66 -8.81
C THR A 22 5.49 7.49 -9.88
N LYS A 23 5.73 8.04 -11.07
CA LYS A 23 4.82 8.05 -12.24
C LYS A 23 4.22 6.69 -12.64
N ASN A 24 4.71 5.59 -12.07
CA ASN A 24 4.44 4.24 -12.53
C ASN A 24 4.10 3.24 -11.40
N ILE A 25 3.60 3.64 -10.22
CA ILE A 25 3.14 2.60 -9.28
C ILE A 25 1.78 2.08 -9.74
N PRO A 26 1.66 0.81 -10.19
CA PRO A 26 0.41 0.30 -10.72
C PRO A 26 -0.59 0.03 -9.59
N LEU A 27 -1.89 0.08 -9.93
CA LEU A 27 -2.91 -0.51 -9.07
C LEU A 27 -2.59 -1.99 -8.83
N GLY A 28 -2.87 -2.47 -7.62
CA GLY A 28 -2.53 -3.84 -7.22
C GLY A 28 -1.09 -4.03 -6.76
N PHE A 29 -0.24 -3.00 -6.87
CA PHE A 29 1.10 -3.07 -6.30
C PHE A 29 1.02 -3.15 -4.77
N ALA A 30 1.64 -4.19 -4.21
CA ALA A 30 1.67 -4.45 -2.78
C ALA A 30 3.09 -4.28 -2.22
N PHE A 31 3.20 -3.70 -1.03
CA PHE A 31 4.47 -3.50 -0.34
C PHE A 31 4.26 -3.45 1.18
N THR A 32 5.33 -3.74 1.91
CA THR A 32 5.35 -3.59 3.37
C THR A 32 5.57 -2.12 3.74
N ALA A 33 4.71 -1.58 4.61
CA ALA A 33 4.84 -0.24 5.14
C ALA A 33 6.12 -0.13 5.99
N TYR A 34 7.11 0.60 5.49
CA TYR A 34 8.39 0.83 6.19
C TYR A 34 8.34 2.09 7.05
N ALA A 35 7.76 3.18 6.53
CA ALA A 35 7.61 4.44 7.25
C ALA A 35 6.27 5.10 6.93
N LEU A 36 5.78 5.91 7.87
CA LEU A 36 4.60 6.74 7.70
C LEU A 36 4.95 8.19 7.97
N SER A 37 4.61 9.08 7.04
CA SER A 37 4.73 10.53 7.19
C SER A 37 3.36 11.17 7.14
N LYS A 38 3.09 12.11 8.05
CA LYS A 38 1.93 12.99 7.94
C LYS A 38 2.38 14.28 7.26
N MET A 39 1.79 14.60 6.10
CA MET A 39 1.98 15.93 5.52
C MET A 39 1.20 16.93 6.37
N THR A 40 1.93 17.88 6.95
CA THR A 40 1.36 18.96 7.79
C THR A 40 1.13 20.25 7.00
N ALA A 41 1.58 20.32 5.75
CA ALA A 41 1.36 21.42 4.83
C ALA A 41 1.01 20.86 3.44
N PRO A 42 0.27 21.63 2.62
CA PRO A 42 0.06 21.29 1.22
C PRO A 42 1.41 21.19 0.49
N GLU A 43 1.62 20.09 -0.22
CA GLU A 43 2.79 19.92 -1.09
C GLU A 43 2.35 19.94 -2.55
N SER A 44 3.13 20.63 -3.39
CA SER A 44 2.93 20.60 -4.84
C SER A 44 3.70 19.43 -5.44
N CYS A 45 3.05 18.65 -6.28
CA CYS A 45 3.75 17.67 -7.10
C CYS A 45 4.67 18.38 -8.11
N ASP A 46 5.97 18.12 -8.04
CA ASP A 46 6.97 18.72 -8.95
C ASP A 46 6.73 18.41 -10.43
N SER A 47 6.01 17.33 -10.74
CA SER A 47 5.76 16.88 -12.12
C SER A 47 4.48 17.42 -12.76
N CYS A 48 3.36 17.53 -12.02
CA CYS A 48 2.10 18.05 -12.59
C CYS A 48 1.57 19.31 -11.90
N GLY A 49 2.24 19.81 -10.87
CA GLY A 49 1.80 20.99 -10.10
C GLY A 49 0.56 20.76 -9.24
N ALA A 50 0.01 19.54 -9.19
CA ALA A 50 -1.14 19.24 -8.34
C ALA A 50 -0.78 19.44 -6.86
N ILE A 51 -1.63 20.19 -6.14
CA ILE A 51 -1.47 20.43 -4.71
C ILE A 51 -2.20 19.31 -3.98
N VAL A 52 -1.48 18.64 -3.09
CA VAL A 52 -1.97 17.57 -2.21
C VAL A 52 -1.84 18.04 -0.77
N ASP A 53 -2.96 18.09 -0.06
CA ASP A 53 -3.02 18.60 1.30
C ASP A 53 -3.68 17.61 2.25
N GLY A 54 -3.23 17.61 3.51
CA GLY A 54 -3.81 16.82 4.59
C GLY A 54 -3.70 15.30 4.40
N LEU A 55 -2.76 14.82 3.59
CA LEU A 55 -2.59 13.40 3.31
C LEU A 55 -1.41 12.81 4.11
N ALA A 56 -1.58 11.58 4.57
CA ALA A 56 -0.45 10.79 5.04
C ALA A 56 0.16 10.00 3.87
N VAL A 57 1.47 9.79 3.88
CA VAL A 57 2.20 8.96 2.91
C VAL A 57 2.79 7.76 3.64
N VAL A 58 2.64 6.59 3.02
CA VAL A 58 3.26 5.34 3.46
C VAL A 58 4.37 5.00 2.48
N TYR A 59 5.57 4.74 3.00
CA TYR A 59 6.75 4.44 2.21
C TYR A 59 7.07 2.95 2.26
N ALA A 60 7.48 2.40 1.13
CA ALA A 60 8.23 1.16 1.03
C ALA A 60 9.70 1.40 1.40
N ASP A 61 10.43 0.33 1.73
CA ASP A 61 11.87 0.37 2.02
C ASP A 61 12.71 0.92 0.84
N SER A 62 12.20 0.77 -0.39
CA SER A 62 12.80 1.35 -1.59
C SER A 62 12.72 2.89 -1.68
N GLY A 63 12.11 3.56 -0.70
CA GLY A 63 11.86 5.00 -0.71
C GLY A 63 10.64 5.43 -1.53
N MET A 64 9.95 4.47 -2.17
CA MET A 64 8.72 4.72 -2.90
C MET A 64 7.55 4.96 -1.94
N GLY A 65 6.79 6.04 -2.14
CA GLY A 65 5.65 6.41 -1.30
C GLY A 65 4.31 6.37 -2.02
N ALA A 66 3.25 6.02 -1.28
CA ALA A 66 1.86 6.17 -1.74
C ALA A 66 1.00 6.82 -0.66
N TYR A 67 -0.02 7.58 -1.05
CA TYR A 67 -0.91 8.24 -0.09
C TYR A 67 -1.79 7.22 0.63
N LEU A 68 -1.99 7.42 1.93
CA LEU A 68 -2.72 6.51 2.81
C LEU A 68 -4.14 6.19 2.31
N HIS A 69 -4.83 7.18 1.72
CA HIS A 69 -6.18 7.00 1.19
C HIS A 69 -6.23 6.18 -0.12
N CYS A 70 -5.09 5.97 -0.78
CA CYS A 70 -4.95 5.10 -1.96
C CYS A 70 -4.71 3.64 -1.56
N LEU A 71 -4.46 3.37 -0.28
CA LEU A 71 -4.00 2.08 0.22
C LEU A 71 -5.11 1.30 0.91
N LYS A 72 -5.05 -0.02 0.75
CA LYS A 72 -5.79 -0.99 1.56
C LYS A 72 -4.78 -1.89 2.26
N LYS A 73 -4.96 -2.08 3.57
CA LYS A 73 -4.22 -3.10 4.31
C LYS A 73 -4.60 -4.48 3.78
N ILE A 74 -3.60 -5.30 3.54
CA ILE A 74 -3.77 -6.73 3.29
C ILE A 74 -3.42 -7.41 4.60
N ASP A 75 -4.40 -8.07 5.20
CA ASP A 75 -4.14 -9.02 6.26
C ASP A 75 -3.65 -10.31 5.57
N PRO A 76 -2.37 -10.69 5.70
CA PRO A 76 -1.95 -12.00 5.22
C PRO A 76 -2.79 -13.05 5.95
N PRO A 77 -3.22 -14.12 5.27
CA PRO A 77 -3.87 -15.22 5.95
C PRO A 77 -2.94 -15.69 7.08
N ALA A 78 -3.50 -15.85 8.29
CA ALA A 78 -2.75 -16.47 9.36
C ALA A 78 -2.25 -17.83 8.87
N GLU A 79 -1.06 -18.26 9.30
CA GLU A 79 -0.59 -19.64 9.12
C GLU A 79 -1.69 -20.58 9.65
N GLY A 80 -2.54 -21.10 8.77
CA GLY A 80 -3.76 -21.81 9.16
C GLY A 80 -4.94 -21.71 8.18
N ASP A 81 -5.05 -20.62 7.41
CA ASP A 81 -6.09 -20.47 6.37
C ASP A 81 -5.58 -20.83 4.96
N SER A 82 -4.51 -21.63 4.87
CA SER A 82 -4.11 -22.23 3.60
C SER A 82 -5.20 -23.20 3.17
N LEU A 83 -5.90 -22.87 2.09
CA LEU A 83 -6.80 -23.82 1.42
C LEU A 83 -6.06 -25.16 1.26
N PRO A 84 -6.71 -26.30 1.53
CA PRO A 84 -6.07 -27.60 1.43
C PRO A 84 -5.42 -27.74 0.07
N THR A 85 -4.15 -28.12 0.06
CA THR A 85 -3.45 -28.35 -1.19
C THR A 85 -4.03 -29.59 -1.87
N ARG A 86 -3.86 -29.71 -3.18
CA ARG A 86 -4.31 -30.91 -3.91
C ARG A 86 -3.72 -32.20 -3.32
N ALA A 87 -2.50 -32.14 -2.76
CA ALA A 87 -1.87 -33.26 -2.08
C ALA A 87 -2.61 -33.66 -0.79
N ASP A 88 -3.19 -32.71 -0.06
CA ASP A 88 -3.95 -32.99 1.17
C ASP A 88 -5.29 -33.68 0.87
N LEU A 89 -5.89 -33.39 -0.28
CA LEU A 89 -7.17 -33.97 -0.71
C LEU A 89 -7.04 -35.42 -1.19
N GLU A 90 -5.88 -35.81 -1.73
CA GLU A 90 -5.64 -37.16 -2.25
C GLU A 90 -5.27 -38.17 -1.15
N VAL A 91 -4.90 -37.73 0.06
CA VAL A 91 -4.53 -38.60 1.20
C VAL A 91 -5.75 -39.01 2.04
N THR A 92 -6.85 -38.24 1.98
CA THR A 92 -8.09 -38.53 2.71
C THR A 92 -9.13 -39.33 1.90
N ALA A 93 -8.81 -39.74 0.68
CA ALA A 93 -9.69 -40.50 -0.22
C ALA A 93 -9.44 -42.02 -0.15
#